data_AF-A0A5C6SFT2-F1
#
_entry.id   AF-A0A5C6SFT2-F1
#
_cell.length_a   1.000
_cell.length_b   1.000
_cell.length_c   1.000
_cell.angle_alpha   90.00
_cell.angle_beta   90.00
_cell.angle_gamma   90.00
#
_symmetry.space_group_name_H-M   'P 1'
#
loop_
_entity.id
_entity.type
_entity.pdbx_description
1 polymer ?
#
loop_
_entity_poly.entity_id
_entity_poly.type
_entity_poly.pdbx_seq_one_letter_code
_entity_poly.pdbx_strand_id
1 'polypeptide(L)'
;KRAYRRLLLDLVSVADDSHVGKITFLYTYDKARREAITKSNAIAGFKATGLWPVNLAKVLMNPMVTETPSPAVTANLPAKEQHSSLLKTPQSSVQLRRALDLVPASATQDPTIRLLFRKIGSQLDRHNFNIEQQNRQISVLQRENEENRPKRRKKVIYNPNAEFAKIPAIKKAREQMWRTLQPERTANRVKKLKLEDLCTQFHLNIH
;
A
#
# COMPACT_ATOMS: atom_id res chain seq x y z
N LYS A 1 -18.34 24.71 -6.72
CA LYS A 1 -19.63 25.44 -6.56
C LYS A 1 -20.68 25.06 -7.62
N ARG A 2 -20.34 25.06 -8.93
CA ARG A 2 -21.30 24.71 -10.01
C ARG A 2 -21.87 23.29 -9.91
N ALA A 3 -21.03 22.27 -9.68
CA ALA A 3 -21.48 20.88 -9.56
C ALA A 3 -22.47 20.67 -8.38
N TYR A 4 -22.16 21.26 -7.23
CA TYR A 4 -23.04 21.21 -6.06
C TYR A 4 -24.39 21.91 -6.32
N ARG A 5 -24.39 23.08 -6.95
CA ARG A 5 -25.64 23.78 -7.33
C ARG A 5 -26.50 22.96 -8.28
N ARG A 6 -25.90 22.23 -9.22
CA ARG A 6 -26.62 21.33 -10.12
C ARG A 6 -27.31 20.20 -9.34
N LEU A 7 -26.59 19.58 -8.41
CA LEU A 7 -27.14 18.50 -7.58
C LEU A 7 -28.20 19.00 -6.58
N LEU A 8 -28.09 20.23 -6.09
CA LEU A 8 -29.13 20.82 -5.23
C LEU A 8 -30.45 21.05 -5.95
N LEU A 9 -30.44 21.37 -7.26
CA LEU A 9 -31.67 21.52 -8.05
C LEU A 9 -32.47 20.21 -8.12
N ASP A 10 -31.79 19.07 -8.09
CA ASP A 10 -32.43 17.74 -8.07
C ASP A 10 -33.05 17.40 -6.69
N LEU A 11 -32.70 18.14 -5.63
CA LEU A 11 -33.03 17.81 -4.23
C LEU A 11 -33.85 18.88 -3.49
N VAL A 12 -34.36 19.89 -4.19
CA VAL A 12 -35.13 21.03 -3.63
C VAL A 12 -36.32 20.62 -2.77
N SER A 13 -36.81 19.39 -2.89
CA SER A 13 -37.97 18.87 -2.13
C SER A 13 -37.65 18.40 -0.70
N VAL A 14 -36.38 18.28 -0.28
CA VAL A 14 -36.02 17.73 1.04
C VAL A 14 -35.77 18.85 2.05
N ALA A 15 -36.50 18.85 3.17
CA ALA A 15 -36.34 19.85 4.23
C ALA A 15 -34.96 19.77 4.91
N ASP A 16 -34.27 20.91 4.99
CA ASP A 16 -32.85 21.06 5.32
C ASP A 16 -32.52 20.69 6.79
N ASP A 17 -33.47 20.89 7.72
CA ASP A 17 -33.23 20.68 9.16
C ASP A 17 -33.47 19.24 9.65
N SER A 18 -33.98 18.37 8.78
CA SER A 18 -34.25 16.98 9.14
C SER A 18 -32.96 16.15 9.21
N HIS A 19 -32.97 15.05 9.99
CA HIS A 19 -31.85 14.10 9.98
C HIS A 19 -31.60 13.54 8.56
N VAL A 20 -32.67 13.40 7.78
CA VAL A 20 -32.62 13.04 6.36
C VAL A 20 -31.91 14.13 5.54
N GLY A 21 -32.20 15.40 5.78
CA GLY A 21 -31.51 16.54 5.16
C GLY A 21 -30.00 16.52 5.39
N LYS A 22 -29.56 16.25 6.63
CA LYS A 22 -28.14 16.14 6.99
C LYS A 22 -27.44 14.98 6.28
N ILE A 23 -28.05 13.80 6.22
CA ILE A 23 -27.50 12.62 5.51
C ILE A 23 -27.40 12.93 4.01
N THR A 24 -28.47 13.48 3.45
CA THR A 24 -28.56 13.88 2.06
C THR A 24 -27.51 14.94 1.69
N PHE A 25 -27.26 15.90 2.58
CA PHE A 25 -26.19 16.89 2.42
C PHE A 25 -24.82 16.21 2.30
N LEU A 26 -24.48 15.28 3.18
CA LEU A 26 -23.19 14.59 3.14
C LEU A 26 -22.99 13.81 1.83
N TYR A 27 -24.02 13.09 1.40
CA TYR A 27 -23.98 12.31 0.17
C TYR A 27 -23.85 13.20 -1.08
N THR A 28 -24.69 14.25 -1.17
CA THR A 28 -24.67 15.20 -2.29
C THR A 28 -23.39 16.00 -2.34
N TYR A 29 -22.84 16.40 -1.19
CA TYR A 29 -21.56 17.09 -1.10
C TYR A 29 -20.40 16.19 -1.53
N ASP A 30 -20.34 14.93 -1.09
CA ASP A 30 -19.29 14.00 -1.53
C ASP A 30 -19.34 13.79 -3.04
N LYS A 31 -20.55 13.58 -3.60
CA LYS A 31 -20.75 13.47 -5.04
C LYS A 31 -20.30 14.73 -5.78
N ALA A 32 -20.73 15.91 -5.33
CA ALA A 32 -20.34 17.19 -5.91
C ALA A 32 -18.82 17.43 -5.82
N ARG A 33 -18.19 17.02 -4.72
CA ARG A 33 -16.75 17.14 -4.48
C ARG A 33 -15.97 16.28 -5.46
N ARG A 34 -16.38 15.02 -5.69
CA ARG A 34 -15.74 14.12 -6.66
C ARG A 34 -15.85 14.66 -8.09
N GLU A 35 -16.99 15.22 -8.45
CA GLU A 35 -17.18 15.85 -9.76
C GLU A 35 -16.38 17.15 -9.92
N ALA A 36 -16.24 17.94 -8.86
CA ALA A 36 -15.54 19.23 -8.90
C ALA A 36 -14.01 19.08 -8.82
N ILE A 37 -13.52 18.23 -7.92
CA ILE A 37 -12.10 18.03 -7.63
C ILE A 37 -11.60 16.84 -8.45
N THR A 38 -11.42 17.08 -9.74
CA THR A 38 -10.74 16.14 -10.63
C THR A 38 -9.27 16.54 -10.77
N LYS A 39 -8.41 15.59 -11.14
CA LYS A 39 -6.99 15.86 -11.42
C LYS A 39 -6.82 16.98 -12.46
N SER A 40 -7.63 16.96 -13.52
CA SER A 40 -7.60 17.99 -14.57
C SER A 40 -8.03 19.36 -14.04
N ASN A 41 -9.10 19.43 -13.24
CA ASN A 41 -9.57 20.70 -12.67
C ASN A 41 -8.57 21.28 -11.66
N ALA A 42 -7.94 20.43 -10.84
CA ALA A 42 -6.89 20.85 -9.93
C ALA A 42 -5.69 21.43 -10.70
N ILE A 43 -5.18 20.72 -11.71
CA ILE A 43 -4.08 21.19 -12.56
C ILE A 43 -4.46 22.49 -13.27
N ALA A 44 -5.66 22.58 -13.83
CA ALA A 44 -6.14 23.79 -14.49
C ALA A 44 -6.22 24.98 -13.52
N GLY A 45 -6.66 24.75 -12.27
CA GLY A 45 -6.66 25.75 -11.21
C GLY A 45 -5.26 26.29 -10.92
N PHE A 46 -4.27 25.41 -10.72
CA PHE A 46 -2.88 25.82 -10.51
C PHE A 46 -2.29 26.54 -11.72
N LYS A 47 -2.67 26.15 -12.94
CA LYS A 47 -2.25 26.84 -14.17
C LYS A 47 -2.85 28.25 -14.25
N ALA A 48 -4.13 28.39 -13.93
CA ALA A 48 -4.82 29.68 -13.97
C ALA A 48 -4.26 30.68 -12.95
N THR A 49 -3.79 30.21 -11.80
CA THR A 49 -3.15 31.07 -10.77
C THR A 49 -1.67 31.35 -11.03
N GLY A 50 -1.07 30.75 -12.07
CA GLY A 50 0.36 30.87 -12.35
C GLY A 50 1.26 30.11 -11.36
N LEU A 51 0.69 29.36 -10.41
CA LEU A 51 1.42 28.55 -9.43
C LEU A 51 1.84 27.17 -9.99
N TRP A 52 1.42 26.84 -11.22
CA TRP A 52 1.78 25.58 -11.85
C TRP A 52 3.27 25.55 -12.23
N PRO A 53 4.04 24.59 -11.71
CA PRO A 53 5.46 24.50 -12.03
C PRO A 53 5.65 24.05 -13.48
N VAL A 54 6.18 24.94 -14.32
CA VAL A 54 6.54 24.64 -15.71
C VAL A 54 7.64 23.57 -15.78
N ASN A 55 8.55 23.58 -14.81
CA ASN A 55 9.59 22.57 -14.66
C ASN A 55 9.61 22.05 -13.22
N LEU A 56 9.07 20.85 -13.04
CA LEU A 56 9.03 20.16 -11.75
C LEU A 56 10.42 19.94 -11.16
N ALA A 57 11.42 19.63 -11.99
CA ALA A 57 12.78 19.39 -11.52
C ALA A 57 13.37 20.64 -10.86
N LYS A 58 13.15 21.83 -11.44
CA LYS A 58 13.61 23.09 -10.83
C LYS A 58 13.00 23.35 -9.45
N VAL A 59 11.72 23.00 -9.26
CA VAL A 59 11.04 23.15 -7.97
C VAL A 59 11.55 22.12 -6.95
N LEU A 60 11.72 20.86 -7.37
CA LEU A 60 12.20 19.79 -6.51
C LEU A 60 13.69 19.89 -6.16
N MET A 61 14.50 20.55 -6.99
CA MET A 61 15.91 20.81 -6.72
C MET A 61 16.13 22.13 -5.96
N ASN A 62 15.08 22.88 -5.64
CA ASN A 62 15.21 24.11 -4.87
C ASN A 62 15.48 23.76 -3.39
N PRO A 63 16.64 24.14 -2.83
CA PRO A 63 16.98 23.86 -1.44
C PRO A 63 15.98 24.44 -0.45
N MET A 64 15.28 25.55 -0.74
CA MET A 64 14.22 26.05 0.13
C MET A 64 13.00 25.13 0.23
N VAL A 65 12.77 24.27 -0.78
CA VAL A 65 11.67 23.29 -0.79
C VAL A 65 12.11 21.99 -0.12
N THR A 66 13.34 21.55 -0.38
CA THR A 66 13.88 20.29 0.17
C THR A 66 14.40 20.41 1.59
N GLU A 67 14.90 21.59 1.97
CA GLU A 67 15.32 21.92 3.33
C GLU A 67 14.19 22.57 4.12
N THR A 68 12.94 22.24 3.82
CA THR A 68 11.89 22.43 4.82
C THR A 68 12.41 21.71 6.06
N PRO A 69 12.77 22.41 7.16
CA PRO A 69 13.09 21.71 8.39
C PRO A 69 11.87 20.85 8.61
N SER A 70 12.05 19.52 8.61
CA SER A 70 11.01 18.59 9.01
C SER A 70 10.31 19.30 10.14
N PRO A 71 9.02 19.68 10.01
CA PRO A 71 8.35 20.47 11.03
C PRO A 71 8.73 19.75 12.30
N ALA A 72 9.43 20.47 13.20
CA ALA A 72 10.03 19.87 14.37
C ALA A 72 8.96 18.91 14.82
N VAL A 73 9.28 17.61 14.73
CA VAL A 73 8.39 16.62 15.27
C VAL A 73 8.49 17.02 16.71
N THR A 74 7.57 17.91 17.12
CA THR A 74 6.95 17.86 18.40
C THR A 74 6.52 16.42 18.34
N ALA A 75 7.40 15.58 18.88
CA ALA A 75 6.96 14.53 19.71
C ALA A 75 5.94 15.27 20.57
N ASN A 76 4.69 15.23 20.12
CA ASN A 76 3.65 14.64 20.90
C ASN A 76 4.31 13.38 21.48
N LEU A 77 5.16 13.59 22.51
CA LEU A 77 5.13 12.80 23.69
C LEU A 77 3.64 12.58 23.83
N PRO A 78 3.14 11.35 23.68
CA PRO A 78 1.82 11.11 24.18
C PRO A 78 1.97 11.59 25.63
N ALA A 79 1.36 12.74 25.94
CA ALA A 79 0.96 13.06 27.29
C ALA A 79 0.47 11.72 27.79
N LYS A 80 1.12 11.19 28.83
CA LYS A 80 0.99 9.81 29.28
C LYS A 80 -0.49 9.62 29.57
N GLU A 81 -1.27 9.29 28.54
CA GLU A 81 -2.71 9.15 28.58
C GLU A 81 -2.82 7.76 29.15
N GLN A 82 -2.76 7.72 30.48
CA GLN A 82 -2.98 6.53 31.28
C GLN A 82 -4.37 5.91 30.99
N HIS A 83 -5.18 6.57 30.16
CA HIS A 83 -6.51 6.16 29.73
C HIS A 83 -6.59 5.61 28.29
N SER A 84 -5.49 5.57 27.51
CA SER A 84 -5.53 5.14 26.10
C SER A 84 -5.33 3.63 25.86
N SER A 85 -4.82 2.87 26.85
CA SER A 85 -4.55 1.43 26.67
C SER A 85 -5.81 0.57 26.70
N LEU A 86 -6.85 1.00 27.43
CA LEU A 86 -8.12 0.26 27.56
C LEU A 86 -8.98 0.28 26.29
N LEU A 87 -8.85 1.30 25.45
CA LEU A 87 -9.65 1.45 24.22
C LEU A 87 -8.98 0.83 22.99
N LYS A 88 -7.79 0.23 23.14
CA LYS A 88 -7.07 -0.37 22.02
C LYS A 88 -7.60 -1.76 21.73
N THR A 89 -8.06 -1.99 20.49
CA THR A 89 -8.51 -3.32 20.04
C THR A 89 -7.37 -4.35 20.16
N PRO A 90 -7.57 -5.45 20.89
CA PRO A 90 -6.52 -6.46 21.05
C PRO A 90 -6.33 -7.21 19.73
N GLN A 91 -5.06 -7.37 19.31
CA GLN A 91 -4.72 -8.06 18.07
C GLN A 91 -4.33 -9.53 18.25
N SER A 92 -4.14 -9.99 19.48
CA SER A 92 -3.77 -11.38 19.81
C SER A 92 -4.38 -11.82 21.12
N SER A 93 -4.50 -13.13 21.35
CA SER A 93 -4.95 -13.68 22.63
C SER A 93 -4.13 -13.19 23.83
N VAL A 94 -2.82 -12.95 23.66
CA VAL A 94 -1.95 -12.43 24.72
C VAL A 94 -2.32 -10.99 25.08
N GLN A 95 -2.58 -10.16 24.07
CA GLN A 95 -3.00 -8.76 24.29
C GLN A 95 -4.39 -8.71 24.90
N LEU A 96 -5.29 -9.60 24.48
CA LEU A 96 -6.64 -9.74 25.04
C LEU A 96 -6.57 -10.10 26.53
N ARG A 97 -5.73 -11.08 26.91
CA ARG A 97 -5.53 -11.44 28.34
C ARG A 97 -5.01 -10.27 29.17
N ARG A 98 -3.99 -9.57 28.67
CA ARG A 98 -3.45 -8.36 29.34
C ARG A 98 -4.49 -7.26 29.51
N ALA A 99 -5.40 -7.10 28.53
CA ALA A 99 -6.48 -6.14 28.63
C ALA A 99 -7.54 -6.57 29.67
N LEU A 100 -7.79 -7.88 29.81
CA LEU A 100 -8.69 -8.41 30.84
C LEU A 100 -8.15 -8.27 32.25
N ASP A 101 -6.82 -8.31 32.44
CA ASP A 101 -6.19 -8.11 33.75
C ASP A 101 -6.49 -6.71 34.33
N LEU A 102 -6.86 -5.75 33.47
CA LEU A 102 -7.24 -4.38 33.86
C LEU A 102 -8.73 -4.24 34.22
N VAL A 103 -9.55 -5.25 33.93
CA VAL A 103 -11.01 -5.24 34.18
C VAL A 103 -11.29 -5.74 35.60
N PRO A 104 -12.22 -5.12 36.36
CA PRO A 104 -12.58 -5.59 37.69
C PRO A 104 -12.98 -7.07 37.71
N ALA A 105 -12.49 -7.81 38.71
CA ALA A 105 -12.73 -9.24 38.84
C ALA A 105 -14.22 -9.61 38.90
N SER A 106 -15.09 -8.71 39.35
CA SER A 106 -16.54 -8.89 39.37
C SER A 106 -17.14 -9.14 37.98
N ALA A 107 -16.56 -8.58 36.93
CA ALA A 107 -17.03 -8.76 35.55
C ALA A 107 -16.43 -10.01 34.86
N THR A 108 -15.29 -10.51 35.34
CA THR A 108 -14.55 -11.63 34.74
C THR A 108 -14.74 -12.96 35.48
N GLN A 109 -15.46 -12.95 36.60
CA GLN A 109 -15.78 -14.14 37.39
C GLN A 109 -16.72 -15.12 36.67
N ASP A 110 -17.62 -14.64 35.81
CA ASP A 110 -18.56 -15.51 35.07
C ASP A 110 -17.79 -16.50 34.15
N PRO A 111 -17.94 -17.82 34.36
CA PRO A 111 -17.34 -18.85 33.50
C PRO A 111 -17.68 -18.70 32.02
N THR A 112 -18.88 -18.23 31.70
CA THR A 112 -19.38 -18.04 30.33
C THR A 112 -18.59 -16.95 29.62
N ILE A 113 -18.42 -15.81 30.28
CA ILE A 113 -17.64 -14.66 29.78
C ILE A 113 -16.18 -15.06 29.54
N ARG A 114 -15.57 -15.79 30.48
CA ARG A 114 -14.20 -16.30 30.33
C ARG A 114 -14.05 -17.22 29.11
N LEU A 115 -15.03 -18.10 28.87
CA LEU A 115 -15.03 -18.99 27.71
C LEU A 115 -15.16 -18.20 26.40
N LEU A 116 -16.03 -17.19 26.35
CA LEU A 116 -16.18 -16.30 25.20
C LEU A 116 -14.85 -15.61 24.86
N PHE A 117 -14.17 -15.03 25.85
CA PHE A 117 -12.87 -14.40 25.63
C PHE A 117 -11.78 -15.36 25.19
N ARG A 118 -11.76 -16.61 25.70
CA ARG A 118 -10.86 -17.66 25.20
C ARG A 118 -11.14 -18.00 23.74
N LYS A 119 -12.41 -18.12 23.34
CA LYS A 119 -12.80 -18.36 21.95
C LYS A 119 -12.37 -17.21 21.04
N ILE A 120 -12.62 -15.96 21.44
CA ILE A 120 -12.21 -14.76 20.71
C ILE A 120 -10.68 -14.74 20.54
N GLY A 121 -9.92 -14.97 21.63
CA GLY A 121 -8.47 -15.01 21.58
C GLY A 121 -7.94 -16.09 20.63
N SER A 122 -8.52 -17.30 20.68
CA SER A 122 -8.14 -18.39 19.77
C SER A 122 -8.43 -18.08 18.31
N GLN A 123 -9.53 -17.37 18.01
CA GLN A 123 -9.84 -16.94 16.65
C GLN A 123 -8.88 -15.85 16.15
N LEU A 124 -8.51 -14.90 17.00
CA LEU A 124 -7.50 -13.88 16.67
C LEU A 124 -6.16 -14.53 16.30
N ASP A 125 -5.68 -15.48 17.10
CA ASP A 125 -4.42 -16.16 16.83
C ASP A 125 -4.48 -17.00 15.54
N ARG A 126 -5.61 -17.66 15.26
CA ARG A 126 -5.84 -18.38 13.99
C ARG A 126 -5.81 -17.42 12.80
N HIS A 127 -6.44 -16.25 12.92
CA HIS A 127 -6.46 -15.25 11.86
C HIS A 127 -5.05 -14.70 11.60
N ASN A 128 -4.30 -14.40 12.66
CA ASN A 128 -2.91 -13.98 12.56
C ASN A 128 -2.04 -15.04 11.88
N PHE A 129 -2.21 -16.32 12.24
CA PHE A 129 -1.50 -17.42 11.59
C PHE A 129 -1.81 -17.49 10.08
N ASN A 130 -3.08 -17.36 9.69
CA ASN A 130 -3.48 -17.34 8.28
C ASN A 130 -2.86 -16.15 7.52
N ILE A 131 -2.86 -14.95 8.12
CA ILE A 131 -2.22 -13.77 7.55
C ILE A 131 -0.73 -14.03 7.34
N GLU A 132 -0.02 -14.54 8.35
CA GLU A 132 1.41 -14.82 8.23
C GLU A 132 1.72 -15.89 7.19
N GLN A 133 0.88 -16.92 7.11
CA GLN A 133 0.97 -17.94 6.06
C GLN A 133 0.81 -17.33 4.67
N GLN A 134 -0.19 -16.47 4.47
CA GLN A 134 -0.42 -15.77 3.21
C GLN A 134 0.73 -14.82 2.88
N ASN A 135 1.22 -14.05 3.84
CA ASN A 135 2.37 -13.16 3.67
C ASN A 135 3.62 -13.92 3.23
N ARG A 136 3.86 -15.10 3.82
CA ARG A 136 4.97 -15.99 3.42
C ARG A 136 4.80 -16.48 1.98
N GLN A 137 3.60 -16.89 1.60
CA GLN A 137 3.31 -17.32 0.22
C GLN A 137 3.52 -16.17 -0.77
N ILE A 138 3.03 -14.97 -0.46
CA ILE A 138 3.23 -13.76 -1.27
C ILE A 138 4.73 -13.49 -1.45
N SER A 139 5.53 -13.57 -0.39
CA SER A 139 6.98 -13.37 -0.46
C SER A 139 7.68 -14.41 -1.35
N VAL A 140 7.27 -15.68 -1.27
CA VAL A 140 7.81 -16.75 -2.15
C VAL A 140 7.43 -16.48 -3.60
N LEU A 141 6.15 -16.19 -3.88
CA LEU A 141 5.67 -15.89 -5.23
C LEU A 141 6.33 -14.66 -5.83
N GLN A 142 6.57 -13.61 -5.02
CA GLN A 142 7.30 -12.42 -5.45
C GLN A 142 8.73 -12.79 -5.89
N ARG A 143 9.44 -13.60 -5.09
CA ARG A 143 10.78 -14.08 -5.43
C ARG A 143 10.79 -14.91 -6.71
N GLU A 144 9.84 -15.83 -6.86
CA GLU A 144 9.70 -16.63 -8.08
C GLU A 144 9.38 -15.74 -9.30
N ASN A 145 8.54 -14.73 -9.14
CA ASN A 145 8.24 -13.78 -10.22
C ASN A 145 9.48 -12.98 -10.61
N GLU A 146 10.26 -12.50 -9.63
CA GLU A 146 11.53 -11.81 -9.86
C GLU A 146 12.56 -12.69 -10.58
N GLU A 147 12.63 -13.98 -10.25
CA GLU A 147 13.50 -14.94 -10.93
C GLU A 147 13.07 -15.24 -12.36
N ASN A 148 11.76 -15.43 -12.59
CA ASN A 148 11.18 -15.73 -13.90
C ASN A 148 11.11 -14.51 -14.82
N ARG A 149 11.21 -13.29 -14.28
CA ARG A 149 11.27 -12.09 -15.10
C ARG A 149 12.51 -12.13 -16.00
N PRO A 150 12.36 -11.83 -17.31
CA PRO A 150 13.49 -11.84 -18.23
C PRO A 150 14.53 -10.82 -17.76
N LYS A 151 15.65 -11.32 -17.25
CA LYS A 151 16.78 -10.52 -16.78
C LYS A 151 17.39 -9.82 -17.99
N ARG A 152 17.00 -8.55 -18.21
CA ARG A 152 17.53 -7.73 -19.30
C ARG A 152 19.05 -7.58 -19.13
N ARG A 153 19.79 -7.60 -20.24
CA ARG A 153 21.23 -7.29 -20.24
C ARG A 153 21.43 -5.93 -19.58
N LYS A 154 22.24 -5.88 -18.51
CA LYS A 154 22.53 -4.62 -17.81
C LYS A 154 23.36 -3.74 -18.76
N LYS A 155 22.80 -2.60 -19.18
CA LYS A 155 23.53 -1.62 -19.99
C LYS A 155 24.69 -1.10 -19.14
N VAL A 156 25.91 -1.24 -19.64
CA VAL A 156 27.09 -0.66 -19.01
C VAL A 156 26.90 0.86 -19.00
N ILE A 157 26.94 1.47 -17.82
CA ILE A 157 26.87 2.93 -17.69
C ILE A 157 28.19 3.48 -18.27
N TYR A 158 28.05 4.21 -19.37
CA TYR A 158 29.15 4.74 -20.17
C TYR A 158 29.39 6.21 -19.79
N ASN A 159 30.62 6.54 -19.40
CA ASN A 159 31.07 7.92 -19.33
C ASN A 159 31.69 8.28 -20.69
N PRO A 160 31.14 9.24 -21.45
CA PRO A 160 31.63 9.60 -22.78
C PRO A 160 33.06 10.16 -22.81
N ASN A 161 33.60 10.58 -21.67
CA ASN A 161 34.96 11.13 -21.55
C ASN A 161 36.00 10.12 -21.06
N ALA A 162 35.62 8.87 -20.80
CA ALA A 162 36.57 7.81 -20.47
C ALA A 162 36.90 7.03 -21.74
N GLU A 163 38.20 6.84 -22.03
CA GLU A 163 38.71 5.99 -23.10
C GLU A 163 37.95 4.65 -23.21
N PHE A 164 37.87 4.09 -24.43
CA PHE A 164 37.16 2.85 -24.76
C PHE A 164 37.24 1.77 -23.66
N ALA A 165 36.11 1.10 -23.41
CA ALA A 165 36.01 0.02 -22.42
C ALA A 165 37.09 -1.05 -22.66
N LYS A 166 38.05 -1.14 -21.73
CA LYS A 166 39.14 -2.10 -21.81
C LYS A 166 38.58 -3.53 -21.77
N ILE A 167 39.07 -4.40 -22.67
CA ILE A 167 38.73 -5.83 -22.78
C ILE A 167 38.54 -6.56 -21.42
N PRO A 168 39.39 -6.36 -20.38
CA PRO A 168 39.19 -7.01 -19.08
C PRO A 168 37.87 -6.63 -18.40
N ALA A 169 37.41 -5.38 -18.51
CA ALA A 169 36.13 -4.95 -17.93
C ALA A 169 34.94 -5.64 -18.62
N ILE A 170 35.04 -5.84 -19.95
CA ILE A 170 34.03 -6.55 -20.75
C ILE A 170 33.99 -8.04 -20.36
N LYS A 171 35.16 -8.69 -20.23
CA LYS A 171 35.24 -10.09 -19.78
C LYS A 171 34.66 -10.27 -18.38
N LYS A 172 35.01 -9.40 -17.43
CA LYS A 172 34.48 -9.43 -16.05
C LYS A 172 32.96 -9.26 -16.01
N ALA A 173 32.39 -8.34 -16.78
CA ALA A 173 30.94 -8.17 -16.87
C ALA A 173 30.24 -9.40 -17.46
N ARG A 174 30.85 -10.03 -18.48
CA ARG A 174 30.34 -11.27 -19.07
C ARG A 174 30.36 -12.42 -18.06
N GLU A 175 31.46 -12.62 -17.34
CA GLU A 175 31.59 -13.64 -16.30
C GLU A 175 30.56 -13.43 -15.17
N GLN A 176 30.36 -12.19 -14.73
CA GLN A 176 29.35 -11.86 -13.73
C GLN A 176 27.93 -12.22 -14.20
N MET A 177 27.56 -11.86 -15.44
CA MET A 177 26.26 -12.27 -16.00
C MET A 177 26.11 -13.79 -16.08
N TRP A 178 27.17 -14.51 -16.49
CA TRP A 178 27.16 -15.97 -16.57
C TRP A 178 26.93 -16.62 -15.20
N ARG A 179 27.54 -16.08 -14.13
CA ARG A 179 27.31 -16.53 -12.75
C ARG A 179 25.88 -16.27 -12.29
N THR A 180 25.29 -15.12 -12.61
CA THR A 180 23.93 -14.74 -12.18
C THR A 180 22.83 -15.48 -12.94
N LEU A 181 23.02 -15.74 -14.23
CA LEU A 181 22.02 -16.36 -15.09
C LEU A 181 22.05 -17.88 -15.02
N GLN A 182 23.20 -18.48 -14.67
CA GLN A 182 23.43 -19.94 -14.69
C GLN A 182 22.73 -20.62 -15.88
N PRO A 183 23.12 -20.24 -17.12
CA PRO A 183 22.37 -20.61 -18.32
C PRO A 183 22.29 -22.12 -18.52
N GLU A 184 23.30 -22.89 -18.13
CA GLU A 184 23.26 -24.36 -18.20
C GLU A 184 22.22 -24.97 -17.27
N ARG A 185 22.13 -24.51 -16.02
CA ARG A 185 21.09 -24.99 -15.08
C ARG A 185 19.70 -24.63 -15.60
N THR A 186 19.54 -23.41 -16.10
CA THR A 186 18.28 -22.94 -16.69
C THR A 186 17.89 -23.76 -17.92
N ALA A 187 18.84 -24.00 -18.84
CA ALA A 187 18.62 -24.82 -20.04
C ALA A 187 18.27 -26.27 -19.70
N ASN A 188 18.95 -26.87 -18.72
CA ASN A 188 18.66 -28.22 -18.26
C ASN A 188 17.29 -28.32 -17.58
N ARG A 189 16.85 -27.27 -16.87
CA ARG A 189 15.51 -27.19 -16.29
C ARG A 189 14.46 -27.15 -17.40
N VAL A 190 14.65 -26.28 -18.41
CA VAL A 190 13.72 -26.14 -19.55
C VAL A 190 13.64 -27.44 -20.36
N LYS A 191 14.76 -28.12 -20.62
CA LYS A 191 14.77 -29.41 -21.34
C LYS A 191 14.02 -30.53 -20.63
N LYS A 192 13.89 -30.46 -19.30
CA LYS A 192 13.18 -31.46 -18.48
C LYS A 192 11.68 -31.21 -18.40
N LEU A 193 11.21 -30.01 -18.76
CA LEU A 193 9.77 -29.70 -18.80
C LEU A 193 9.16 -30.33 -20.05
N LYS A 194 8.05 -31.06 -19.90
CA LYS A 194 7.29 -31.56 -21.05
C LYS A 194 6.46 -30.42 -21.63
N LEU A 195 6.12 -30.50 -22.92
CA LEU A 195 5.28 -29.52 -23.60
C LEU A 195 3.93 -29.32 -22.86
N GLU A 196 3.42 -30.41 -22.28
CA GLU A 196 2.19 -30.46 -21.48
C GLU A 196 2.28 -29.62 -20.19
N ASP A 197 3.47 -29.54 -19.57
CA ASP A 197 3.71 -28.76 -18.34
C ASP A 197 3.77 -27.24 -18.59
N LEU A 198 4.05 -26.84 -19.84
CA LEU A 198 4.15 -25.44 -20.27
C LEU A 198 2.81 -24.87 -20.75
N CYS A 199 1.85 -25.75 -21.06
CA CYS A 199 0.53 -25.37 -21.56
C CYS A 199 -0.38 -25.06 -20.36
N THR A 200 -0.27 -23.85 -19.82
CA THR A 200 -1.34 -23.33 -18.95
C THR A 200 -2.56 -23.07 -19.83
N GLN A 201 -3.63 -23.83 -19.61
CA GLN A 201 -4.90 -23.70 -20.30
C GLN A 201 -5.46 -22.30 -20.02
N PHE A 202 -5.26 -21.37 -20.96
CA PHE A 202 -5.90 -20.05 -20.93
C PHE A 202 -7.40 -20.25 -21.12
N HIS A 203 -8.11 -20.49 -20.03
CA HIS A 203 -9.56 -20.42 -20.01
C HIS A 203 -9.96 -18.95 -20.16
N LEU A 204 -10.16 -18.51 -21.40
CA LEU A 204 -10.93 -17.32 -21.69
C LEU A 204 -12.39 -17.66 -21.43
N ASN A 205 -12.83 -17.48 -20.17
CA ASN A 205 -14.25 -17.47 -19.85
C ASN A 205 -14.86 -16.20 -20.45
N ILE A 206 -15.44 -16.34 -21.63
CA ILE A 206 -16.33 -15.35 -22.23
C ILE A 206 -17.75 -15.93 -22.07
N HIS A 207 -18.43 -15.55 -20.99
CA HIS A 207 -19.88 -15.56 -20.86
C HIS A 207 -20.29 -14.44 -19.90
#